data_AF-A0A3B9R2G6-F1
#
_entry.id   AF-A0A3B9R2G6-F1
#
_cell.length_a   1.000
_cell.length_b   1.000
_cell.length_c   1.000
_cell.angle_alpha   90.00
_cell.angle_beta   90.00
_cell.angle_gamma   90.00
#
_symmetry.space_group_name_H-M   'P 1'
#
loop_
_entity.id
_entity.type
_entity.pdbx_description
1 polymer ?
#
loop_
_entity_poly.entity_id
_entity_poly.type
_entity_poly.pdbx_seq_one_letter_code
_entity_poly.pdbx_strand_id
1 'polypeptide(L)'
;LDRDSGDIAHLFDERNDAVKILLHQAIDACRRAGKYVGICGQGPSDHPDFARWLMDEGIESVSLNPDSVVPTWLYLAGQQIDP
;
A
#
# COMPACT_ATOMS: atom_id res chain seq x y z
N LEU A 1 17.32 0.61 -9.27
CA LEU A 1 16.76 -0.73 -9.08
C LEU A 1 15.73 -0.94 -10.16
N ASP A 2 15.94 -1.90 -11.03
CA ASP A 2 14.99 -2.26 -12.08
C ASP A 2 14.24 -3.52 -11.64
N ARG A 3 12.92 -3.41 -11.52
CA ARG A 3 12.06 -4.51 -11.04
C ARG A 3 11.94 -5.66 -12.05
N ASP A 4 12.23 -5.39 -13.32
CA ASP A 4 12.14 -6.37 -14.40
C ASP A 4 13.52 -7.04 -14.65
N SER A 5 14.56 -6.64 -13.90
CA SER A 5 15.89 -7.23 -13.97
C SER A 5 15.99 -8.51 -13.14
N GLY A 6 16.20 -9.65 -13.79
CA GLY A 6 16.35 -10.94 -13.12
C GLY A 6 17.49 -11.02 -12.09
N ASP A 7 18.52 -10.17 -12.23
CA ASP A 7 19.68 -10.17 -11.34
C ASP A 7 19.41 -9.48 -10.01
N ILE A 8 18.55 -8.44 -9.99
CA ILE A 8 18.38 -7.55 -8.84
C ILE A 8 16.93 -7.34 -8.41
N ALA A 9 15.94 -7.91 -9.09
CA ALA A 9 14.52 -7.77 -8.75
C ALA A 9 14.21 -8.18 -7.30
N HIS A 10 14.95 -9.15 -6.75
CA HIS A 10 14.80 -9.61 -5.36
C HIS A 10 15.13 -8.53 -4.30
N LEU A 11 15.77 -7.42 -4.69
CA LEU A 11 16.03 -6.27 -3.82
C LEU A 11 14.85 -5.30 -3.74
N PHE A 12 13.81 -5.50 -4.55
CA PHE A 12 12.62 -4.65 -4.58
C PHE A 12 11.65 -5.08 -3.47
N ASP A 13 11.32 -4.13 -2.60
CA ASP A 13 10.28 -4.28 -1.58
C ASP A 13 9.61 -2.91 -1.39
N GLU A 14 8.32 -2.80 -1.71
CA GLU A 14 7.54 -1.58 -1.54
C GLU A 14 7.37 -1.18 -0.06
N ARG A 15 7.63 -2.10 0.87
CA ARG A 15 7.59 -1.87 2.32
C ARG A 15 8.92 -1.35 2.85
N ASN A 16 9.93 -1.16 2.00
CA ASN A 16 11.20 -0.56 2.38
C ASN A 16 10.97 0.79 3.08
N ASP A 17 11.67 1.04 4.20
CA ASP A 17 11.48 2.26 5.00
C ASP A 17 11.67 3.55 4.20
N ALA A 18 12.60 3.58 3.24
CA ALA A 18 12.80 4.75 2.39
C ALA A 18 11.57 5.04 1.51
N VAL A 19 10.90 4.00 1.02
CA VAL A 19 9.65 4.12 0.25
C VAL A 19 8.52 4.58 1.17
N LYS A 20 8.41 4.01 2.37
CA LYS A 20 7.41 4.41 3.36
C LYS A 20 7.56 5.86 3.80
N ILE A 21 8.79 6.36 3.97
CA ILE A 21 9.06 7.78 4.26
C ILE A 21 8.53 8.67 3.12
N LEU A 22 8.81 8.31 1.87
CA LEU A 22 8.33 9.08 0.71
C LEU A 22 6.79 9.09 0.63
N LEU A 23 6.15 7.93 0.85
CA LEU A 23 4.69 7.81 0.86
C LEU A 23 4.07 8.62 1.99
N HIS A 24 4.63 8.53 3.20
CA HIS A 24 4.23 9.35 4.36
C HIS A 24 4.26 10.84 4.00
N GLN A 25 5.38 11.32 3.43
CA GLN A 25 5.52 12.71 3.03
C GLN A 25 4.47 13.15 1.99
N ALA A 26 4.19 12.30 0.99
CA ALA A 26 3.19 12.58 -0.02
C ALA A 26 1.77 12.64 0.57
N ILE A 27 1.41 11.66 1.40
CA ILE A 27 0.11 11.58 2.06
C ILE A 27 -0.09 12.79 2.99
N ASP A 28 0.87 13.06 3.86
CA ASP A 28 0.83 14.18 4.80
C ASP A 28 0.76 15.54 4.08
N ALA A 29 1.50 15.72 2.98
CA ALA A 29 1.40 16.93 2.16
C ALA A 29 0.00 17.14 1.57
N CYS A 30 -0.62 16.10 0.99
CA CYS A 30 -1.98 16.17 0.47
C CYS A 30 -3.00 16.46 1.57
N ARG A 31 -2.88 15.79 2.72
CA ARG A 31 -3.76 15.98 3.87
C ARG A 31 -3.69 17.40 4.42
N ARG A 32 -2.49 17.95 4.61
CA ARG A 32 -2.31 19.36 5.04
C ARG A 32 -2.90 20.36 4.05
N ALA A 33 -2.90 20.03 2.75
CA ALA A 33 -3.48 20.85 1.70
C ALA A 33 -4.99 20.62 1.51
N GLY A 34 -5.61 19.71 2.26
CA GLY A 34 -7.02 19.32 2.06
C GLY A 34 -7.26 18.74 0.67
N LYS A 35 -6.29 18.01 0.11
CA LYS A 35 -6.34 17.38 -1.21
C LYS A 35 -6.40 15.87 -1.08
N TYR A 36 -7.14 15.26 -2.00
CA TYR A 36 -7.27 13.81 -2.12
C TYR A 36 -5.93 13.16 -2.49
N VAL A 37 -5.63 12.01 -1.88
CA VAL A 37 -4.56 11.10 -2.28
C VAL A 37 -5.03 9.65 -2.34
N GLY A 38 -4.52 8.91 -3.32
CA GLY A 38 -4.77 7.48 -3.49
C GLY A 38 -3.58 6.80 -4.15
N ILE A 39 -3.52 5.47 -4.05
CA ILE A 39 -2.44 4.66 -4.61
C ILE A 39 -3.00 3.53 -5.49
N CYS A 40 -2.33 3.26 -6.61
CA CYS A 40 -2.72 2.21 -7.58
C CYS A 40 -1.61 1.19 -7.89
N GLY A 41 -0.50 1.23 -7.14
CA GLY A 41 0.56 0.22 -7.24
C GLY A 41 0.13 -1.15 -6.72
N GLN A 42 0.93 -2.19 -7.00
CA GLN A 42 0.61 -3.57 -6.64
C GLN A 42 0.86 -3.90 -5.16
N GLY A 43 1.81 -3.21 -4.50
CA GLY A 43 2.14 -3.41 -3.09
C GLY A 43 0.95 -3.67 -2.14
N PRO A 44 -0.14 -2.85 -2.11
CA PRO A 44 -1.26 -3.10 -1.22
C PRO A 44 -2.14 -4.32 -1.59
N SER A 45 -2.08 -4.80 -2.83
CA SER A 45 -2.71 -6.07 -3.22
C SER A 45 -1.89 -7.28 -2.79
N ASP A 46 -0.57 -7.18 -2.90
CA ASP A 46 0.35 -8.27 -2.55
C ASP A 46 0.59 -8.36 -1.03
N HIS A 47 0.40 -7.24 -0.31
CA HIS A 47 0.74 -7.09 1.11
C HIS A 47 -0.41 -6.41 1.88
N PRO A 48 -1.33 -7.19 2.50
CA PRO A 48 -2.43 -6.63 3.29
C PRO A 48 -1.98 -5.78 4.48
N ASP A 49 -0.84 -6.13 5.10
CA ASP A 49 -0.20 -5.34 6.16
C ASP A 49 0.24 -3.95 5.66
N PHE A 50 0.71 -3.87 4.41
CA PHE A 50 1.02 -2.60 3.78
C PHE A 50 -0.23 -1.77 3.48
N ALA A 51 -1.31 -2.40 3.03
CA ALA A 51 -2.62 -1.74 2.88
C ALA A 51 -3.12 -1.18 4.23
N ARG A 52 -2.93 -1.92 5.33
CA ARG A 52 -3.25 -1.45 6.69
C ARG A 52 -2.40 -0.26 7.09
N TRP A 53 -1.09 -0.32 6.87
CA TRP A 53 -0.22 0.82 7.15
C TRP A 53 -0.63 2.07 6.35
N LEU A 54 -0.95 1.94 5.06
CA LEU A 54 -1.45 3.04 4.24
C LEU A 54 -2.76 3.65 4.79
N MET A 55 -3.66 2.81 5.28
CA MET A 55 -4.89 3.25 5.96
C MET A 55 -4.58 4.01 7.25
N ASP A 56 -3.63 3.53 8.05
CA ASP A 56 -3.21 4.16 9.31
C ASP A 56 -2.52 5.52 9.06
N GLU A 57 -1.78 5.67 7.96
CA GLU A 57 -1.23 6.96 7.47
C GLU A 57 -2.32 7.95 7.02
N GLY A 58 -3.54 7.45 6.80
CA GLY A 58 -4.71 8.25 6.46
C GLY A 58 -4.84 8.57 4.97
N ILE A 59 -4.41 7.65 4.09
CA ILE A 59 -4.74 7.71 2.66
C ILE A 59 -6.26 7.54 2.46
N GLU A 60 -6.87 8.26 1.52
CA GLU A 60 -8.32 8.20 1.31
C GLU A 60 -8.76 7.00 0.48
N SER A 61 -7.88 6.43 -0.35
CA SER A 61 -8.23 5.30 -1.19
C SER A 61 -7.03 4.46 -1.61
N VAL A 62 -7.31 3.19 -1.88
CA VAL A 62 -6.37 2.21 -2.39
C VAL A 62 -7.05 1.45 -3.53
N SER A 63 -6.40 1.36 -4.69
CA SER A 63 -6.83 0.50 -5.79
C SER A 63 -6.16 -0.86 -5.65
N LEU A 64 -6.95 -1.92 -5.76
CA LEU A 64 -6.53 -3.29 -5.55
C LEU A 64 -6.90 -4.16 -6.77
N ASN A 65 -6.15 -5.23 -6.99
CA ASN A 65 -6.52 -6.27 -7.93
C ASN A 65 -7.85 -6.93 -7.52
N PRO A 66 -8.73 -7.29 -8.47
CA PRO A 66 -10.07 -7.78 -8.18
C PRO A 66 -10.15 -8.97 -7.20
N ASP A 67 -9.17 -9.87 -7.27
CA ASP A 67 -9.02 -11.03 -6.40
C ASP A 67 -8.62 -10.66 -4.96
N SER A 68 -7.82 -9.61 -4.79
CA SER A 68 -7.36 -9.12 -3.48
C SER A 68 -8.33 -8.17 -2.78
N VAL A 69 -9.32 -7.59 -3.50
CA VAL A 69 -10.24 -6.56 -2.96
C VAL A 69 -10.98 -7.06 -1.71
N VAL A 70 -11.68 -8.19 -1.80
CA VAL A 70 -12.54 -8.69 -0.71
C VAL A 70 -11.69 -9.13 0.50
N PRO A 71 -10.66 -9.97 0.34
CA PRO A 71 -9.81 -10.38 1.47
C PRO A 71 -9.16 -9.18 2.18
N THR A 72 -8.61 -8.24 1.41
CA THR A 72 -7.96 -7.04 1.97
C THR A 72 -8.97 -6.16 2.71
N TRP A 73 -10.17 -5.96 2.16
CA TRP A 73 -11.20 -5.16 2.81
C TRP A 73 -11.64 -5.76 4.15
N LEU A 74 -11.88 -7.08 4.20
CA LEU A 74 -12.23 -7.79 5.44
C LEU A 74 -11.08 -7.72 6.47
N TYR A 75 -9.84 -7.89 6.01
CA TYR A 75 -8.64 -7.73 6.85
C TYR A 75 -8.55 -6.31 7.44
N LEU A 76 -8.76 -5.27 6.64
CA LEU A 76 -8.74 -3.87 7.08
C LEU A 76 -9.85 -3.59 8.10
N ALA A 77 -11.03 -4.17 7.88
CA ALA A 77 -12.17 -4.12 8.81
C ALA A 77 -11.93 -4.88 10.14
N GLY A 78 -10.77 -5.54 10.32
CA GLY A 78 -10.43 -6.27 11.54
C GLY A 78 -11.13 -7.62 11.66
N GLN A 79 -11.65 -8.16 10.56
CA GLN A 79 -12.27 -9.48 10.54
C GLN A 79 -11.21 -10.55 10.33
N GLN A 80 -11.28 -11.62 11.12
CA GLN A 80 -10.42 -12.78 10.98
C GLN A 80 -11.00 -13.66 9.87
N ILE A 81 -10.31 -13.74 8.73
CA ILE A 81 -10.64 -14.70 7.68
C ILE A 81 -9.94 -16.01 8.05
N ASP A 82 -10.71 -16.98 8.53
CA ASP A 82 -10.23 -18.35 8.74
C ASP A 82 -9.98 -19.00 7.36
N PRO A 83 -8.92 -19.81 7.16
CA PRO A 83 -8.60 -20.43 5.87
C PRO A 83 -9.68 -21.37 5.32
#